data_AF-A0A0A9GF24-F1
#
_entry.id   AF-A0A0A9GF24-F1
#
_cell.length_a   1.000
_cell.length_b   1.000
_cell.length_c   1.000
_cell.angle_alpha   90.00
_cell.angle_beta   90.00
_cell.angle_gamma   90.00
#
_symmetry.space_group_name_H-M   'P 1'
#
loop_
_entity.id
_entity.type
_entity.pdbx_description
1 polymer ?
#
loop_
_entity_poly.entity_id
_entity_poly.type
_entity_poly.pdbx_seq_one_letter_code
_entity_poly.pdbx_strand_id
1 'polypeptide(L)' 'MEMDGLDRRIGVIAATNRPDKIDHALLRPGRFDRLLDVQPSCEDDRVDIFRIHILTWT' A
#
# COMPACT_ATOMS: atom_id res chain seq x y z
N MET A 1 15.94 -13.58 6.73
CA MET A 1 16.25 -13.21 5.33
C MET A 1 16.36 -11.70 5.30
N GLU A 2 17.51 -11.18 4.90
CA GLU A 2 17.68 -9.75 4.68
C GLU A 2 17.03 -9.37 3.34
N MET A 3 16.28 -8.26 3.31
CA MET A 3 15.68 -7.72 2.09
C MET A 3 16.74 -7.27 1.08
N ASP A 4 17.95 -6.94 1.54
CA ASP A 4 19.11 -6.53 0.73
C ASP A 4 19.70 -7.66 -0.13
N GLY A 5 19.28 -8.92 0.06
CA GLY A 5 19.80 -10.11 -0.63
C GLY A 5 18.83 -10.78 -1.61
N LEU A 6 17.70 -10.14 -1.94
CA LEU A 6 16.64 -10.75 -2.74
C LEU A 6 16.92 -10.62 -4.25
N ASP A 7 16.72 -11.69 -5.03
CA ASP A 7 16.88 -11.66 -6.50
C ASP A 7 15.97 -10.58 -7.12
N ARG A 8 16.43 -9.87 -8.17
CA ARG A 8 15.79 -8.68 -8.77
C ARG A 8 14.39 -8.92 -9.36
N ARG A 9 13.87 -10.15 -9.24
CA ARG A 9 12.55 -10.61 -9.71
C ARG A 9 11.48 -10.64 -8.62
N ILE A 10 11.82 -10.35 -7.37
CA ILE A 10 10.85 -10.41 -6.27
C ILE A 10 10.50 -8.99 -5.82
N GLY A 11 9.21 -8.66 -5.88
CA GLY A 11 8.65 -7.45 -5.28
C GLY A 11 8.01 -7.77 -3.94
N VAL A 12 8.19 -6.89 -2.96
CA VAL A 12 7.56 -7.00 -1.64
C VAL A 12 6.60 -5.83 -1.45
N ILE A 13 5.38 -6.11 -1.01
CA ILE A 13 4.38 -5.11 -0.63
C ILE A 13 4.05 -5.33 0.85
N ALA A 14 4.01 -4.24 1.61
CA ALA A 14 3.59 -4.23 3.00
C ALA A 14 2.53 -3.14 3.20
N ALA A 15 1.64 -3.35 4.18
CA ALA A 15 0.62 -2.40 4.57
C ALA A 15 0.58 -2.27 6.10
N THR A 16 0.36 -1.07 6.61
CA THR A 16 0.17 -0.83 8.04
C THR A 16 -0.80 0.33 8.27
N ASN A 17 -1.60 0.23 9.33
CA ASN A 17 -2.43 1.32 9.83
C ASN A 17 -1.69 2.17 10.89
N ARG A 18 -0.43 1.84 11.18
CA ARG A 18 0.41 2.48 12.19
C ARG A 18 1.81 2.77 11.65
N PRO A 19 1.97 3.75 10.75
CA PRO A 19 3.26 4.11 10.18
C PRO A 19 4.27 4.60 11.24
N ASP A 20 3.77 5.17 12.34
CA ASP A 20 4.54 5.62 13.50
C ASP A 20 5.32 4.51 14.21
N LYS A 21 4.89 3.25 14.05
CA LYS A 21 5.49 2.08 14.70
C LYS A 21 6.47 1.30 13.82
N ILE A 22 6.70 1.73 12.59
CA ILE A 22 7.64 1.05 11.69
C ILE A 22 9.07 1.34 12.14
N ASP A 23 9.90 0.31 12.21
CA ASP A 23 11.35 0.48 12.41
C ASP A 23 11.96 1.24 11.23
N HIS A 24 12.60 2.38 11.51
CA HIS A 24 13.28 3.20 10.50
C HIS A 24 14.32 2.44 9.65
N ALA A 25 14.86 1.33 10.15
CA ALA A 25 15.75 0.47 9.38
C ALA A 25 15.05 -0.14 8.14
N LEU A 26 13.74 -0.39 8.19
CA LEU A 26 12.96 -0.93 7.06
C LEU A 26 12.67 0.12 5.97
N LEU A 27 12.77 1.41 6.32
CA LEU A 27 12.55 2.54 5.42
C LEU A 27 13.82 3.00 4.70
N ARG A 28 14.95 2.32 4.94
CA ARG A 28 16.21 2.62 4.26
C ARG A 28 16.15 2.16 2.80
N PRO A 29 16.88 2.84 1.88
CA PRO A 29 16.97 2.42 0.49
C PRO A 29 17.41 0.95 0.35
N GLY A 30 16.79 0.21 -0.58
CA GLY A 30 16.98 -1.22 -0.79
C GLY A 30 15.93 -2.11 -0.11
N ARG A 31 14.95 -1.51 0.59
CA ARG A 31 13.91 -2.22 1.35
C ARG A 31 12.52 -1.76 0.93
N PHE A 32 11.81 -0.98 1.75
CA PHE A 32 10.55 -0.36 1.37
C PHE A 32 10.80 1.02 0.76
N ASP A 33 11.27 1.01 -0.49
CA ASP A 33 11.69 2.23 -1.19
C ASP A 33 10.51 3.14 -1.58
N ARG A 34 9.32 2.55 -1.82
CA ARG A 34 8.12 3.29 -2.19
C ARG A 34 7.12 3.23 -1.05
N LEU A 35 6.80 4.39 -0.51
CA LEU A 35 5.75 4.58 0.49
C LEU A 35 4.53 5.20 -0.18
N LEU A 36 3.39 4.55 -0.02
CA LEU A 36 2.10 5.03 -0.51
C LEU A 36 1.20 5.28 0.70
N ASP A 37 0.74 6.51 0.84
CA ASP A 37 -0.23 6.88 1.86
C ASP A 37 -1.63 6.81 1.27
N VAL A 38 -2.52 6.04 1.91
CA VAL A 38 -3.88 5.81 1.45
C VAL A 38 -4.81 6.70 2.26
N GLN A 39 -5.27 7.77 1.63
CA GLN A 39 -6.20 8.70 2.24
C GLN A 39 -7.64 8.14 2.22
N PRO A 40 -8.50 8.58 3.16
CA PRO A 40 -9.93 8.29 3.09
C PRO A 40 -10.53 8.76 1.77
N SER A 41 -11.46 7.97 1.23
CA SER A 41 -12.15 8.30 -0.02
C SER A 41 -12.97 9.59 0.10
N CYS A 42 -12.87 10.43 -0.93
CA CYS A 42 -13.69 11.63 -1.09
C CYS A 42 -15.10 11.27 -1.57
N GLU A 43 -15.97 12.27 -1.74
CA GLU A 43 -17.34 12.06 -2.18
C GLU A 43 -17.41 11.38 -3.57
N ASP A 44 -16.63 11.88 -4.52
CA ASP A 44 -16.58 11.32 -5.89
C ASP A 44 -16.08 9.86 -5.88
N ASP A 45 -15.03 9.57 -5.12
CA ASP A 45 -14.51 8.21 -4.95
C ASP A 45 -15.59 7.26 -4.40
N ARG A 46 -16.40 7.71 -3.45
CA ARG A 46 -17.48 6.91 -2.85
C ARG A 46 -18.60 6.66 -3.85
N VAL A 47 -18.95 7.64 -4.68
CA VAL A 47 -19.92 7.47 -5.76
C VAL A 47 -19.43 6.38 -6.73
N ASP A 48 -18.15 6.39 -7.09
CA ASP A 48 -17.58 5.38 -7.97
C ASP A 48 -17.50 4.00 -7.32
N ILE A 49 -17.13 3.92 -6.04
CA ILE A 49 -17.18 2.68 -5.27
C ILE A 49 -18.60 2.12 -5.26
N PHE A 50 -19.63 2.95 -5.04
CA PHE A 50 -21.03 2.50 -5.07
C PHE A 50 -21.47 2.07 -6.46
N ARG A 51 -21.04 2.75 -7.52
CA ARG A 51 -21.32 2.32 -8.91
C ARG A 51 -20.80 0.91 -9.17
N ILE A 52 -19.56 0.63 -8.79
CA ILE A 52 -18.93 -0.69 -8.99
C ILE A 52 -19.66 -1.78 -8.19
N HIS A 53 -19.96 -1.52 -6.91
CA HIS A 53 -20.40 -2.58 -6.00
C HIS A 53 -21.91 -2.74 -5.91
N ILE A 54 -22.70 -1.71 -6.21
CA ILE A 54 -24.16 -1.71 -6.00
C ILE A 54 -24.90 -1.61 -7.34
N LEU A 55 -24.40 -0.81 -8.29
CA LEU A 55 -25.13 -0.51 -9.52
C LEU A 55 -24.73 -1.39 -10.72
N THR A 56 -23.65 -2.15 -10.61
CA THR A 56 -23.13 -3.00 -11.72
C THR A 56 -23.59 -4.48 -11.60
N TRP A 57 -24.22 -4.88 -10.50
CA TRP A 57 -24.68 -6.26 -10.28
C TRP A 57 -26.09 -6.56 -10.84
N THR A 58 -26.57 -5.81 -11.84
CA THR A 58 -27.83 -6.05 -12.56
C THR A 58 -27.58 -6.14 -14.05
#